data_AF-A0A6B3EUV1-F1
#
_entry.id   AF-A0A6B3EUV1-F1
#
_cell.length_a   1.000
_cell.length_b   1.000
_cell.length_c   1.000
_cell.angle_alpha   90.00
_cell.angle_beta   90.00
_cell.angle_gamma   90.00
#
_symmetry.space_group_name_H-M   'P 1'
#
loop_
_entity.id
_entity.type
_entity.pdbx_description
1 polymer ?
#
loop_
_entity_poly.entity_id
_entity_poly.type
_entity_poly.pdbx_seq_one_letter_code
_entity_poly.pdbx_strand_id
1 'polypeptide(L)' 'MHAFNRFELKYLVPVEQTAEIRAELAERMDADEHSPVGGYGVWSLYYDTPQLRFYWEKIEGLKFRRKLRIRHY' A
#
# COMPACT_ATOMS: atom_id res chain seq x y z
N MET A 1 13.91 -26.23 8.38
CA MET A 1 12.95 -25.09 8.27
C MET A 1 13.69 -23.93 7.64
N HIS A 2 13.48 -23.67 6.34
CA HIS A 2 14.03 -22.47 5.72
C HIS A 2 13.12 -21.29 6.04
N ALA A 3 13.63 -20.29 6.75
CA ALA A 3 12.92 -19.02 6.93
C ALA A 3 12.96 -18.26 5.61
N PHE A 4 11.79 -17.99 5.03
CA PHE A 4 11.67 -17.15 3.84
C PHE A 4 11.67 -15.67 4.26
N ASN A 5 12.64 -14.89 3.75
CA ASN A 5 12.71 -13.46 4.02
C ASN A 5 11.71 -12.71 3.14
N ARG A 6 10.82 -11.95 3.78
CA ARG A 6 9.83 -11.11 3.09
C ARG A 6 10.30 -9.67 3.09
N PHE A 7 10.35 -9.06 1.91
CA PHE A 7 10.69 -7.65 1.73
C PHE A 7 9.50 -6.90 1.14
N GLU A 8 9.34 -5.64 1.55
CA GLU A 8 8.37 -4.71 0.97
C GLU A 8 9.12 -3.43 0.56
N LEU A 9 9.23 -3.20 -0.75
CA LEU A 9 9.91 -2.05 -1.34
C LEU A 9 8.87 -1.11 -1.96
N LYS A 10 9.07 0.20 -1.80
CA LYS A 10 8.17 1.24 -2.34
C LYS A 10 8.96 2.22 -3.20
N TYR A 11 8.41 2.56 -4.35
CA TYR A 11 9.02 3.48 -5.31
C TYR A 11 8.05 4.62 -5.63
N LEU A 12 8.58 5.82 -5.84
CA LEU A 12 7.85 6.91 -6.47
C LEU A 12 7.94 6.72 -7.98
N VAL A 13 6.79 6.81 -8.66
CA VAL A 13 6.67 6.57 -10.09
C VAL A 13 5.98 7.77 -10.73
N PRO A 14 6.57 8.40 -11.76
CA PRO A 14 5.89 9.43 -12.55
C PRO A 14 4.63 8.88 -13.22
N VAL A 15 3.54 9.65 -13.23
CA VAL A 15 2.23 9.18 -13.69
C VAL A 15 2.28 8.71 -15.15
N GLU A 16 3.05 9.39 -15.98
CA GLU A 16 3.28 9.09 -17.39
C GLU A 16 3.91 7.70 -17.62
N GLN A 17 4.67 7.16 -16.67
CA GLN A 17 5.30 5.83 -16.77
C GLN A 17 4.37 4.69 -16.31
N THR A 18 3.23 5.02 -15.71
CA THR A 18 2.38 3.99 -15.07
C THR A 18 1.82 2.97 -16.05
N ALA A 19 1.53 3.37 -17.29
CA ALA A 19 1.01 2.46 -18.31
C ALA A 19 2.07 1.44 -18.76
N GLU A 20 3.30 1.90 -19.02
CA GLU A 20 4.43 1.05 -19.41
C GLU A 20 4.78 0.04 -18.32
N ILE A 21 4.91 0.51 -17.07
CA ILE A 21 5.21 -0.36 -15.92
C ILE A 21 4.12 -1.43 -15.74
N ARG A 22 2.84 -1.08 -15.91
CA ARG A 22 1.74 -2.07 -15.82
C ARG A 22 1.84 -3.14 -16.90
N ALA A 23 2.22 -2.77 -18.13
CA ALA A 23 2.40 -3.72 -19.23
C ALA A 23 3.57 -4.69 -18.93
N GLU A 24 4.72 -4.19 -18.47
CA GLU A 24 5.87 -5.02 -18.12
C GLU A 24 5.58 -6.01 -16.98
N LEU A 25 4.80 -5.59 -15.99
CA LEU A 25 4.39 -6.44 -14.87
C LEU A 25 3.42 -7.55 -15.32
N ALA A 26 2.50 -7.24 -16.24
CA ALA A 26 1.54 -8.21 -16.76
C ALA A 26 2.19 -9.35 -17.56
N GLU A 27 3.41 -9.17 -18.07
CA GLU A 27 4.19 -10.24 -18.70
C GLU A 27 4.73 -11.27 -17.70
N ARG A 28 4.78 -10.94 -16.40
CA ARG A 28 5.47 -11.73 -15.35
C ARG A 28 4.59 -12.07 -14.16
N MET A 29 3.40 -11.48 -14.06
CA MET A 29 2.50 -11.60 -12.92
C MET A 29 1.06 -11.77 -13.40
N ASP A 30 0.30 -12.61 -12.70
CA ASP A 30 -1.12 -12.74 -12.93
C ASP A 30 -1.88 -11.50 -12.43
N ALA A 31 -2.95 -11.16 -13.14
CA ALA A 31 -3.89 -10.14 -12.68
C ALA A 31 -4.64 -10.64 -11.44
N ASP A 32 -5.07 -9.71 -10.60
CA ASP A 32 -5.97 -10.02 -9.49
C ASP A 32 -7.34 -10.46 -10.03
N GLU A 33 -7.75 -11.69 -9.72
CA GLU A 33 -9.01 -12.31 -10.17
C GLU A 33 -10.27 -11.56 -9.72
N HIS A 34 -10.16 -10.77 -8.65
CA HIS A 34 -11.27 -9.98 -8.12
C HIS A 34 -11.28 -8.55 -8.67
N SER A 35 -10.33 -8.19 -9.54
CA SER A 35 -10.23 -6.86 -10.10
C SER A 35 -11.16 -6.68 -11.31
N PRO A 36 -12.00 -5.63 -11.35
CA PRO A 36 -12.71 -5.28 -12.57
C PRO A 36 -11.74 -4.69 -13.61
N VAL A 37 -12.21 -4.56 -14.86
CA VAL A 37 -11.44 -3.90 -15.91
C VAL A 37 -11.09 -2.47 -15.47
N GLY A 38 -9.80 -2.15 -15.44
CA GLY A 38 -9.30 -0.85 -14.98
C GLY A 38 -8.97 -0.76 -13.47
N GLY A 39 -9.28 -1.80 -12.70
CA GLY A 39 -9.02 -1.89 -11.27
C GLY A 39 -10.14 -1.38 -10.38
N TYR A 40 -9.98 -1.53 -9.06
CA TYR A 40 -10.91 -1.05 -8.04
C TYR A 40 -10.31 0.11 -7.24
N GLY A 41 -11.18 0.97 -6.71
CA GLY A 41 -10.75 2.04 -5.83
C GLY A 41 -10.36 1.49 -4.46
N VAL A 42 -9.38 2.12 -3.80
CA VAL A 42 -9.01 1.76 -2.42
C VAL A 42 -9.08 3.01 -1.57
N TRP A 43 -10.15 3.13 -0.79
CA TRP A 43 -10.37 4.29 0.07
C TRP A 43 -10.03 3.92 1.51
N SER A 44 -9.23 4.74 2.17
CA SER A 44 -8.86 4.52 3.57
C SER A 44 -9.08 5.79 4.38
N LEU A 45 -10.00 5.75 5.34
CA LEU A 45 -10.19 6.79 6.34
C LEU A 45 -9.32 6.48 7.56
N TYR A 46 -8.34 7.33 7.82
CA TYR A 46 -7.47 7.21 8.99
C TYR A 46 -8.04 7.98 10.16
N TYR A 47 -8.12 7.30 11.31
CA TYR A 47 -8.50 7.93 12.57
C TYR A 47 -7.25 8.22 13.39
N ASP A 48 -7.30 9.29 14.15
CA ASP A 48 -6.29 9.65 15.13
C ASP A 48 -6.96 10.23 16.38
N THR A 49 -6.17 10.45 17.43
CA THR A 49 -6.61 11.23 18.59
C THR A 49 -6.65 12.72 18.25
N PRO A 50 -7.36 13.55 19.04
CA PRO A 50 -7.33 15.00 18.85
C PRO A 50 -5.92 15.62 18.89
N GLN A 51 -4.98 14.97 19.59
CA GLN A 51 -3.58 15.38 19.70
C GLN A 51 -2.65 14.73 18.64
N LEU A 52 -3.20 14.08 17.62
CA LEU A 52 -2.44 13.47 16.51
C LEU A 52 -1.42 12.42 16.96
N ARG A 53 -1.79 11.61 17.96
CA ARG A 53 -0.87 10.62 18.54
C ARG A 53 -0.29 9.69 17.48
N PHE A 54 -1.11 9.07 16.62
CA PHE A 54 -0.65 8.08 15.66
C PHE A 54 0.21 8.70 14.55
N TYR A 55 -0.09 9.95 14.17
CA TYR A 55 0.77 10.73 13.29
C TYR A 55 2.18 10.87 13.87
N TRP A 56 2.32 11.32 15.13
CA TRP A 56 3.64 11.52 15.75
C TRP A 56 4.36 10.19 15.97
N GLU A 57 3.69 9.14 16.45
CA GLU A 57 4.27 7.81 16.60
C GLU A 57 4.83 7.26 15.27
N LYS A 58 4.20 7.61 14.13
CA LYS A 58 4.71 7.28 12.79
C LYS A 58 5.96 8.08 12.43
N ILE A 59 5.95 9.39 12.65
CA ILE A 59 7.09 10.28 12.35
C ILE A 59 8.32 9.91 13.17
N GLU A 60 8.13 9.59 14.45
CA GLU A 60 9.20 9.19 15.38
C GLU A 60 9.69 7.75 15.15
N GLY A 61 9.05 7.00 14.24
CA GLY A 61 9.47 5.65 13.90
C GLY A 61 9.27 4.64 15.02
N LEU A 62 8.31 4.87 15.92
CA LEU A 62 8.06 3.94 17.03
C LEU A 62 7.74 2.54 16.50
N LYS A 63 8.42 1.54 17.08
CA LYS A 63 8.27 0.12 16.72
C LYS A 63 6.85 -0.37 16.98
N PHE A 64 6.30 0.01 18.13
CA PHE A 64 4.92 -0.31 18.52
C PHE A 64 4.07 0.95 18.40
N ARG A 65 3.36 1.07 17.28
CA ARG A 65 2.43 2.17 17.00
C ARG A 65 1.12 1.64 16.46
N ARG A 66 0.04 2.41 16.57
CA ARG A 66 -1.27 2.03 16.01
C ARG A 66 -1.50 2.72 14.67
N LYS A 67 -2.18 2.01 13.75
CA LYS A 67 -2.66 2.56 12.47
C LYS A 67 -4.13 2.18 12.32
N LEU A 68 -5.01 3.02 12.86
CA LEU A 68 -6.46 2.79 12.82
C LEU A 68 -7.03 3.30 11.49
N ARG A 69 -7.68 2.42 10.73
CA ARG A 69 -8.35 2.79 9.47
C ARG A 69 -9.62 2.01 9.23
N ILE A 70 -10.60 2.66 8.61
CA ILE A 70 -11.70 1.99 7.89
C ILE A 70 -11.31 1.99 6.41
N ARG A 71 -11.42 0.84 5.73
CA ARG A 71 -11.08 0.70 4.32
C ARG A 71 -12.27 0.15 3.53
N HIS A 72 -12.54 0.79 2.40
CA HIS A 72 -13.48 0.33 1.39
C HIS A 72 -12.71 -0.05 0.11
N TYR A 73 -13.20 -1.08 -0.56
CA TYR A 73 -12.70 -1.61 -1.83
C TYR A 73 -13.83 -1.55 -2.86
#